data_AF-A0A358SAY3-F1
#
_entry.id   AF-A0A358SAY3-F1
#
_cell.length_a   1.000
_cell.length_b   1.000
_cell.length_c   1.000
_cell.angle_alpha   90.00
_cell.angle_beta   90.00
_cell.angle_gamma   90.00
#
_symmetry.space_group_name_H-M   'P 1'
#
loop_
_entity.id
_entity.type
_entity.pdbx_description
1 polymer ?
#
loop_
_entity_poly.entity_id
_entity_poly.type
_entity_poly.pdbx_seq_one_letter_code
_entity_poly.pdbx_strand_id
1 'polypeptide(L)'
;MREMICIVCPKGCRLSVDQKPDGEIIVMGNGCNRGIPYAQKELTNPTRVITSTVKIHGGIHKRLPVKTSMDIPKGLNFKVMEELAKVEVTSPIKVGTVIIENILGTGANIVATRDM
;
A
#
# COMPACT_ATOMS: atom_id res chain seq x y z
N MET A 1 23.23 2.72 12.68
CA MET A 1 22.97 3.48 11.43
C MET A 1 22.57 2.57 10.27
N ARG A 2 21.43 2.86 9.64
CA ARG A 2 20.86 2.13 8.50
C ARG A 2 20.67 3.10 7.33
N GLU A 3 21.07 2.68 6.14
CA GLU A 3 20.88 3.44 4.90
C GLU A 3 19.57 3.07 4.21
N MET A 4 18.87 4.06 3.65
CA MET A 4 17.67 3.84 2.85
C MET A 4 17.44 4.95 1.82
N ILE A 5 16.57 4.70 0.84
CA ILE A 5 16.18 5.71 -0.16
C ILE A 5 14.78 6.22 0.18
N CYS A 6 14.63 7.55 0.26
CA CYS A 6 13.33 8.19 0.36
C CYS A 6 12.54 8.03 -0.94
N ILE A 7 11.47 7.22 -0.93
CA ILE A 7 10.64 6.95 -2.12
C ILE A 7 9.43 7.88 -2.24
N VAL A 8 9.29 8.88 -1.36
CA VAL A 8 8.12 9.78 -1.32
C VAL A 8 8.03 10.66 -2.59
N CYS A 9 9.15 10.92 -3.26
CA CYS A 9 9.19 11.76 -4.46
C CYS A 9 10.34 11.31 -5.38
N PRO A 10 10.32 11.69 -6.67
CA PRO A 10 11.29 11.20 -7.66
C PRO A 10 12.74 11.60 -7.39
N LYS A 11 13.01 12.57 -6.49
CA LYS A 11 14.38 12.96 -6.12
C LYS A 11 15.17 11.81 -5.47
N GLY A 12 14.50 10.89 -4.78
CA GLY A 12 15.17 9.69 -4.23
C GLY A 12 16.32 10.00 -3.26
N CYS A 13 16.11 10.86 -2.26
CA CYS A 13 17.17 11.24 -1.31
C CYS A 13 17.71 9.99 -0.59
N ARG A 14 19.05 9.87 -0.49
CA ARG A 14 19.69 8.85 0.36
C ARG A 14 19.62 9.31 1.80
N LEU A 15 19.00 8.50 2.65
CA LEU A 15 18.79 8.78 4.06
C LEU A 15 19.65 7.86 4.92
N SER A 16 20.35 8.46 5.86
CA SER A 16 21.02 7.75 6.96
C SER A 16 20.13 7.86 8.19
N VAL A 17 19.73 6.73 8.75
CA VAL A 17 18.83 6.68 9.90
C VAL A 17 19.51 6.00 11.07
N ASP A 18 19.50 6.64 12.23
CA ASP A 18 20.03 6.09 13.47
C ASP A 18 18.92 5.99 14.52
N GLN A 19 18.78 4.81 15.09
CA GLN A 19 17.81 4.54 16.14
C GLN A 19 18.56 4.36 17.45
N LYS A 20 18.35 5.29 18.38
CA LYS A 20 18.98 5.26 19.69
C LYS A 20 18.29 4.25 20.61
N PRO A 21 18.97 3.80 21.69
CA PRO A 21 18.41 2.87 22.67
C PRO A 21 17.15 3.39 23.39
N ASP A 22 16.98 4.71 23.50
CA ASP A 22 15.80 5.37 24.09
C ASP A 22 14.59 5.46 23.14
N GLY A 23 14.73 4.95 21.91
CA GLY A 23 13.69 4.98 20.88
C GLY A 23 13.70 6.23 19.99
N GLU A 24 14.60 7.20 20.23
CA GLU A 24 14.75 8.36 19.35
C GLU A 24 15.26 7.92 17.96
N ILE A 25 14.61 8.39 16.90
CA ILE A 25 14.99 8.12 15.50
C ILE A 25 15.52 9.41 14.88
N ILE A 26 16.83 9.45 14.62
CA ILE A 26 17.51 10.55 13.93
C ILE A 26 17.60 10.22 12.44
N VAL A 27 17.09 11.11 11.61
CA VAL A 27 17.12 10.98 10.14
C VAL A 27 17.96 12.09 9.54
N MET A 28 18.92 11.73 8.70
CA MET A 28 19.82 12.65 7.99
C MET A 28 19.77 12.40 6.48
N GLY A 29 20.27 13.35 5.68
CA GLY A 29 20.31 13.24 4.21
C GLY A 29 19.00 13.57 3.50
N ASN A 30 17.95 13.93 4.24
CA ASN A 30 16.68 14.36 3.66
C ASN A 30 16.79 15.76 3.05
N GLY A 31 16.48 15.88 1.76
CA GLY A 31 16.40 17.17 1.07
C GLY A 31 15.11 17.95 1.30
N CYS A 32 14.20 17.46 2.15
CA CYS A 32 12.94 18.10 2.51
C CYS A 32 12.38 17.52 3.83
N ASN A 33 11.32 18.13 4.37
CA ASN A 33 10.66 17.70 5.61
C ASN A 33 9.92 16.34 5.51
N ARG A 34 9.57 15.87 4.30
CA ARG A 34 8.83 14.61 4.11
C ARG A 34 9.67 13.35 4.35
N GLY A 35 11.00 13.46 4.26
CA GLY A 35 11.91 12.30 4.39
C GLY A 35 11.95 11.72 5.80
N ILE A 36 11.86 12.58 6.82
CA ILE A 36 11.89 12.20 8.23
C ILE A 36 10.70 11.29 8.61
N PRO A 37 9.43 11.71 8.42
CA PRO A 37 8.29 10.86 8.76
C PRO A 37 8.23 9.58 7.91
N TYR A 38 8.70 9.63 6.65
CA TYR A 38 8.82 8.44 5.82
C TYR A 38 9.81 7.43 6.41
N ALA A 39 11.03 7.85 6.76
CA ALA A 39 12.04 6.97 7.33
C ALA A 39 11.57 6.36 8.66
N GLN A 40 10.98 7.18 9.54
CA GLN A 40 10.41 6.71 10.81
C GLN A 40 9.33 5.65 10.58
N LYS A 41 8.37 5.91 9.68
CA LYS A 41 7.31 4.96 9.34
C LYS A 41 7.85 3.68 8.71
N GLU A 42 8.81 3.79 7.80
CA GLU A 42 9.39 2.64 7.10
C GLU A 42 10.19 1.72 8.04
N LEU A 43 10.79 2.27 9.08
CA LEU A 43 11.49 1.50 10.12
C LEU A 43 10.56 0.80 11.10
N THR A 44 9.45 1.45 11.46
CA THR A 44 8.58 1.00 12.56
C THR A 44 7.40 0.17 12.08
N ASN A 45 6.65 0.67 11.09
CA ASN A 45 5.50 0.00 10.52
C ASN A 45 5.28 0.45 9.07
N PRO A 46 6.03 -0.10 8.09
CA PRO A 46 5.90 0.30 6.71
C PRO A 46 4.49 -0.02 6.21
N THR A 47 3.78 0.98 5.68
CA THR A 47 2.46 0.79 5.06
C THR A 47 2.49 1.10 3.58
N ARG A 48 1.58 0.51 2.81
CA ARG A 48 1.41 0.78 1.38
C ARG A 48 -0.05 0.63 0.97
N VAL A 49 -0.46 1.35 -0.08
CA VAL A 49 -1.64 0.98 -0.86
C VAL A 49 -1.34 -0.28 -1.65
N ILE A 50 -2.14 -1.33 -1.45
CA ILE A 50 -1.99 -2.58 -2.18
C ILE A 50 -2.79 -2.47 -3.46
N THR A 51 -2.15 -2.73 -4.58
CA THR A 51 -2.77 -2.76 -5.90
C THR A 51 -2.66 -4.17 -6.46
N SER A 52 -3.74 -4.68 -7.05
CA SER A 52 -3.79 -6.04 -7.61
C SER A 52 -4.99 -6.15 -8.56
N THR A 53 -5.42 -7.38 -8.86
CA THR A 53 -6.60 -7.66 -9.66
C THR A 53 -7.43 -8.77 -9.05
N VAL A 54 -8.73 -8.81 -9.36
CA VAL A 54 -9.63 -9.94 -9.08
C VAL A 54 -10.19 -10.49 -10.39
N LYS A 55 -10.73 -11.71 -10.37
CA LYS A 55 -11.39 -12.28 -11.56
C LYS A 55 -12.71 -11.54 -11.80
N ILE A 56 -13.04 -11.27 -13.06
CA ILE A 56 -14.33 -10.70 -13.43
C ILE A 56 -14.94 -11.45 -14.62
N HIS A 57 -16.24 -11.73 -14.52
CA HIS A 57 -17.06 -12.33 -15.58
C HIS A 57 -17.82 -11.26 -16.35
N GLY A 58 -17.95 -11.45 -17.67
CA GLY A 58 -18.71 -10.54 -18.55
C GLY A 58 -18.05 -9.17 -18.81
N GLY A 59 -16.90 -8.88 -18.21
CA GLY A 59 -16.16 -7.64 -18.44
C GLY A 59 -15.31 -7.68 -19.72
N ILE A 60 -14.93 -6.50 -20.22
CA ILE A 60 -14.06 -6.36 -21.40
C ILE A 60 -12.68 -7.03 -21.24
N HIS A 61 -12.18 -7.14 -20.01
CA HIS A 61 -11.00 -7.93 -19.65
C HIS A 61 -11.39 -9.00 -18.64
N LYS A 62 -10.62 -10.09 -18.55
CA LYS A 62 -10.85 -11.19 -17.58
C LYS A 62 -10.43 -10.86 -16.14
N ARG A 63 -9.87 -9.67 -15.91
CA ARG A 63 -9.35 -9.21 -14.62
C ARG A 63 -9.78 -7.78 -14.37
N LEU A 64 -10.33 -7.52 -13.18
CA LEU A 64 -10.68 -6.17 -12.71
C LEU A 64 -9.54 -5.63 -11.84
N PRO A 65 -8.94 -4.46 -12.14
CA PRO A 65 -7.92 -3.87 -11.29
C PRO A 65 -8.55 -3.27 -10.03
N VAL A 66 -7.96 -3.61 -8.88
CA VAL A 66 -8.42 -3.18 -7.56
C VAL A 66 -7.27 -2.62 -6.73
N LYS A 67 -7.60 -1.81 -5.73
CA LYS A 67 -6.63 -1.34 -4.73
C LYS A 67 -7.24 -1.29 -3.33
N THR A 68 -6.41 -1.22 -2.30
CA THR A 68 -6.89 -0.80 -0.97
C THR A 68 -7.28 0.68 -1.01
N SER A 69 -8.35 1.04 -0.30
CA SER A 69 -8.83 2.43 -0.21
C SER A 69 -7.84 3.35 0.51
N MET A 70 -7.01 2.78 1.40
CA MET A 70 -5.96 3.46 2.14
C MET A 70 -4.72 2.57 2.31
N ASP A 71 -3.66 3.16 2.87
CA ASP A 71 -2.45 2.46 3.25
C ASP A 71 -2.72 1.40 4.33
N ILE A 72 -2.20 0.18 4.14
CA ILE A 72 -2.21 -0.89 5.15
C ILE A 72 -0.79 -1.38 5.43
N PRO A 73 -0.53 -2.05 6.58
CA PRO A 73 0.79 -2.61 6.88
C PRO A 73 1.30 -3.53 5.76
N LYS A 74 2.54 -3.29 5.30
CA LYS A 74 3.21 -4.04 4.23
C LYS A 74 3.33 -5.54 4.53
N GLY A 75 3.39 -5.90 5.81
CA GLY A 75 3.39 -7.30 6.26
C GLY A 75 2.13 -8.08 5.84
N LEU A 76 1.03 -7.39 5.51
CA LEU A 76 -0.23 -8.01 5.09
C LEU A 76 -0.32 -8.25 3.57
N ASN A 77 0.67 -7.82 2.79
CA ASN A 77 0.62 -7.88 1.32
C ASN A 77 0.21 -9.26 0.80
N PHE A 78 0.89 -10.32 1.25
CA PHE A 78 0.62 -11.68 0.78
C PHE A 78 -0.75 -12.20 1.24
N LYS A 79 -1.15 -11.89 2.48
CA LYS A 79 -2.48 -12.25 2.99
C LYS A 79 -3.60 -11.57 2.19
N VAL A 80 -3.40 -10.31 1.78
CA VAL A 80 -4.36 -9.63 0.89
C VAL A 80 -4.41 -10.33 -0.47
N MET A 81 -3.28 -10.78 -1.03
CA MET A 81 -3.30 -11.53 -2.29
C MET A 81 -4.07 -12.86 -2.17
N GLU A 82 -3.91 -13.57 -1.05
CA GLU A 82 -4.65 -14.81 -0.78
C GLU A 82 -6.17 -14.58 -0.72
N GLU A 83 -6.61 -13.49 -0.08
CA GLU A 83 -8.03 -13.13 -0.05
C GLU A 83 -8.54 -12.73 -1.44
N LEU A 84 -7.80 -11.90 -2.18
CA LEU A 84 -8.17 -11.48 -3.53
C LEU A 84 -8.21 -12.64 -4.53
N ALA A 85 -7.42 -13.69 -4.35
CA ALA A 85 -7.40 -14.85 -5.23
C ALA A 85 -8.73 -15.64 -5.20
N LYS A 86 -9.49 -15.53 -4.11
CA LYS A 86 -10.79 -16.18 -3.90
C LYS A 86 -11.95 -15.38 -4.49
N VAL A 87 -11.72 -14.12 -4.87
CA VAL A 87 -12.77 -13.21 -5.31
C VAL A 87 -13.02 -13.34 -6.81
N GLU A 88 -14.30 -13.51 -7.14
CA GLU A 88 -14.83 -13.39 -8.48
C GLU A 88 -16.00 -12.41 -8.47
N VAL A 89 -16.04 -11.51 -9.45
CA VAL A 89 -17.10 -10.51 -9.60
C VAL A 89 -17.67 -10.54 -11.01
N THR A 90 -18.78 -9.86 -11.26
CA THR A 90 -19.45 -9.85 -12.57
C THR A 90 -19.72 -8.42 -13.00
N SER A 91 -19.45 -8.12 -14.27
CA SER A 91 -19.78 -6.84 -14.92
C SER A 91 -21.31 -6.62 -14.93
N PRO A 92 -21.82 -5.38 -14.81
CA PRO A 92 -21.09 -4.11 -14.76
C PRO A 92 -20.61 -3.72 -13.36
N ILE A 93 -19.39 -3.19 -13.29
CA ILE A 93 -18.76 -2.63 -12.10
C ILE A 93 -18.26 -1.22 -12.42
N LYS A 94 -18.50 -0.29 -11.50
CA LYS A 94 -18.03 1.08 -11.59
C LYS A 94 -16.73 1.28 -10.80
N VAL A 95 -15.93 2.24 -11.24
CA VAL A 95 -14.79 2.71 -10.47
C VAL A 95 -15.25 3.16 -9.07
N GLY A 96 -14.50 2.77 -8.04
CA GLY A 96 -14.84 3.04 -6.65
C GLY A 96 -15.78 2.02 -6.00
N THR A 97 -16.36 1.07 -6.75
CA THR A 97 -17.15 -0.02 -6.15
C THR A 97 -16.31 -0.80 -5.15
N VAL A 98 -16.84 -0.98 -3.94
CA VAL A 98 -16.21 -1.79 -2.90
C VAL A 98 -16.42 -3.27 -3.23
N ILE A 99 -15.33 -4.01 -3.33
CA ILE A 99 -15.30 -5.45 -3.62
C ILE A 99 -15.19 -6.28 -2.33
N ILE A 100 -14.38 -5.80 -1.38
CA ILE A 100 -14.30 -6.36 -0.02
C ILE A 100 -14.26 -5.20 0.97
N GLU A 101 -15.09 -5.25 1.99
CA GLU A 101 -15.06 -4.31 3.11
C GLU A 101 -14.06 -4.75 4.18
N ASN A 102 -13.37 -3.78 4.80
CA ASN A 102 -12.49 -3.99 5.95
C ASN A 102 -11.53 -5.19 5.82
N ILE A 103 -10.71 -5.20 4.76
CA ILE A 103 -9.82 -6.31 4.43
C ILE A 103 -8.89 -6.62 5.61
N LEU A 104 -8.93 -7.86 6.08
CA LEU A 104 -8.13 -8.36 7.21
C LEU A 104 -8.25 -7.51 8.51
N GLY A 105 -9.39 -6.83 8.71
CA GLY A 105 -9.61 -6.00 9.89
C GLY A 105 -8.79 -4.71 9.94
N THR A 106 -8.25 -4.26 8.80
CA THR A 106 -7.36 -3.09 8.72
C THR A 106 -8.07 -1.74 8.70
N GLY A 107 -9.39 -1.74 8.54
CA GLY A 107 -10.20 -0.55 8.24
C GLY A 107 -10.16 -0.13 6.76
N ALA A 108 -9.33 -0.76 5.93
CA ALA A 108 -9.27 -0.49 4.49
C ALA A 108 -10.24 -1.37 3.71
N ASN A 109 -10.81 -0.83 2.63
CA ASN A 109 -11.64 -1.60 1.68
C ASN A 109 -10.81 -1.97 0.45
N ILE A 110 -11.17 -3.04 -0.25
CA ILE A 110 -10.73 -3.29 -1.62
C ILE A 110 -11.71 -2.62 -2.56
N VAL A 111 -11.24 -1.71 -3.41
CA VAL A 111 -12.07 -0.94 -4.34
C VAL A 111 -11.65 -1.12 -5.79
N ALA A 112 -12.62 -1.16 -6.69
CA ALA A 112 -12.40 -1.17 -8.13
C ALA A 112 -11.76 0.14 -8.61
N THR A 113 -10.82 0.05 -9.55
CA THR A 113 -10.10 1.22 -10.09
C THR A 113 -10.44 1.52 -11.56
N ARG A 114 -11.42 0.79 -12.13
CA ARG A 114 -11.84 0.92 -13.53
C ARG A 114 -13.29 0.48 -13.70
N ASP A 115 -14.02 1.15 -14.58
CA ASP A 115 -15.31 0.71 -15.10
C ASP A 115 -15.15 -0.51 -16.01
N MET A 116 -15.86 -1.60 -15.72
CA MET A 116 -15.78 -2.85 -16.49
C MET A 116 -17.09 -3.64 -16.48
#